data_AF-A0A1E4FMK7-F1
#
_entry.id   AF-A0A1E4FMK7-F1
#
_cell.length_a   1.000
_cell.length_b   1.000
_cell.length_c   1.000
_cell.angle_alpha   90.00
_cell.angle_beta   90.00
_cell.angle_gamma   90.00
#
_symmetry.space_group_name_H-M   'P 1'
#
loop_
_entity.id
_entity.type
_entity.pdbx_description
1 polymer ?
#
loop_
_entity_poly.entity_id
_entity_poly.type
_entity_poly.pdbx_seq_one_letter_code
_entity_poly.pdbx_strand_id
1 'polypeptide(L)'
;MPNYRITLQRNGGHPSGDVIARDGEVIGTWRTDENDLDDFYQFIPDGKEEPTIQGYMLGLFCSQIADWHVSKKRPKIVAHFGPLF
;
A
#
# COMPACT_ATOMS: atom_id res chain seq x y z
N MET A 1 -1.34 -15.36 -9.48
CA MET A 1 -1.15 -13.99 -8.97
C MET A 1 0.33 -13.82 -8.65
N PRO A 2 0.99 -12.69 -8.96
CA PRO A 2 2.35 -12.49 -8.47
C PRO A 2 2.33 -12.52 -6.94
N ASN A 3 3.16 -13.35 -6.34
CA ASN A 3 3.32 -13.43 -4.88
C ASN A 3 4.09 -12.18 -4.41
N TYR A 4 3.44 -11.03 -4.40
CA TYR A 4 4.00 -9.79 -3.88
C TYR A 4 3.93 -9.81 -2.35
N ARG A 5 5.11 -9.76 -1.72
CA ARG A 5 5.24 -9.70 -0.27
C ARG A 5 5.40 -8.23 0.12
N ILE A 6 4.52 -7.75 1.00
CA ILE A 6 4.63 -6.46 1.68
C ILE A 6 5.04 -6.74 3.12
N THR A 7 5.96 -5.93 3.64
CA THR A 7 6.37 -5.97 5.05
C THR A 7 6.01 -4.65 5.72
N LEU A 8 5.30 -4.73 6.85
CA LEU A 8 5.11 -3.60 7.74
C LEU A 8 6.24 -3.60 8.76
N GLN A 9 7.20 -2.69 8.60
CA GLN A 9 8.27 -2.51 9.56
C GLN A 9 7.81 -1.49 10.60
N ARG A 10 7.88 -1.83 11.89
CA ARG A 10 7.55 -0.89 12.97
C ARG A 10 8.78 -0.05 13.31
N ASN A 11 8.59 1.27 13.40
CA ASN A 11 9.66 2.20 13.76
C ASN A 11 9.60 2.46 15.28
N GLY A 12 10.36 1.66 16.05
CA GLY A 12 10.42 1.78 17.50
C GLY A 12 9.11 1.38 18.22
N GLY A 13 8.78 2.09 19.31
CA GLY A 13 7.57 1.86 20.11
C GLY A 13 6.28 2.47 19.54
N HIS A 14 6.36 3.23 18.46
CA HIS A 14 5.23 3.99 17.90
C HIS A 14 4.21 3.09 17.18
N PRO A 15 2.93 3.49 17.10
CA PRO A 15 1.88 2.78 16.35
C PRO A 15 2.01 3.00 14.82
N SER A 16 3.24 3.08 14.31
CA SER A 16 3.49 3.39 12.90
C SER A 16 4.85 2.85 12.43
N GLY A 17 5.04 2.84 11.12
CA GLY A 17 6.33 2.60 10.52
C GLY A 17 6.26 2.42 9.00
N ASP A 18 7.30 1.84 8.42
CA ASP A 18 7.48 1.80 6.97
C ASP A 18 6.79 0.61 6.32
N VAL A 19 6.27 0.82 5.12
CA VAL A 19 5.74 -0.23 4.25
C VAL A 19 6.77 -0.53 3.18
N ILE A 20 7.33 -1.74 3.24
CA ILE A 20 8.45 -2.15 2.42
C ILE A 20 7.99 -3.20 1.41
N ALA A 21 8.18 -2.91 0.13
CA ALA A 21 7.95 -3.84 -0.96
C ALA A 21 9.04 -4.91 -1.02
N ARG A 22 8.78 -5.98 -1.78
CA ARG A 22 9.67 -7.15 -1.87
C ARG A 22 11.10 -6.82 -2.30
N ASP A 23 11.28 -5.80 -3.13
CA ASP A 23 12.57 -5.33 -3.64
C ASP A 23 13.33 -4.44 -2.64
N GLY A 24 12.76 -4.21 -1.45
CA GLY A 24 13.32 -3.32 -0.44
C GLY A 24 12.93 -1.85 -0.63
N GLU A 25 12.09 -1.54 -1.62
CA GLU A 25 11.56 -0.20 -1.82
C GLU A 25 10.59 0.17 -0.68
N VAL A 26 10.81 1.31 -0.04
CA VAL A 26 9.83 1.91 0.88
C VAL A 26 8.77 2.60 0.03
N ILE A 27 7.52 2.12 0.10
CA ILE A 27 6.42 2.60 -0.74
C ILE A 27 5.43 3.50 0.01
N GLY A 28 5.68 3.73 1.30
CA GLY A 28 4.90 4.60 2.15
C GLY A 28 4.96 4.19 3.62
N THR A 29 4.02 4.70 4.40
CA THR A 29 3.96 4.55 5.85
C THR A 29 2.66 3.86 6.24
N TRP A 30 2.71 2.98 7.23
CA TRP A 30 1.53 2.46 7.92
C TRP A 30 1.41 3.10 9.30
N ARG A 31 0.19 3.29 9.77
CA ARG A 31 -0.10 3.68 11.15
C ARG A 31 -1.38 3.02 11.64
N THR A 32 -1.51 2.85 12.95
CA THR A 32 -2.78 2.56 13.61
C THR A 32 -3.26 3.79 14.36
N ASP A 33 -4.57 3.96 14.48
CA ASP A 33 -5.10 4.98 15.39
C ASP A 33 -4.82 4.53 16.83
N GLU A 34 -4.30 5.44 17.64
CA GLU A 34 -4.03 5.22 19.06
C GLU A 34 -5.32 5.22 19.89
N ASN A 35 -6.40 5.81 19.37
CA ASN A 35 -7.59 6.16 20.15
C ASN A 35 -8.79 5.22 19.95
N ASP A 36 -8.89 4.51 18.83
CA ASP A 36 -10.09 3.75 18.51
C ASP A 36 -9.73 2.38 17.89
N LEU A 37 -9.75 1.36 18.76
CA LEU A 37 -9.67 -0.07 18.45
C LEU A 37 -8.29 -0.51 17.93
N ASP A 38 -7.60 -1.35 18.71
CA ASP A 38 -6.21 -1.86 18.54
C ASP A 38 -5.83 -2.48 17.17
N ASP A 39 -6.71 -2.44 16.17
CA ASP A 39 -6.55 -3.13 14.90
C ASP A 39 -6.87 -2.28 13.66
N PHE A 40 -7.12 -0.96 13.75
CA PHE A 40 -7.38 -0.16 12.54
C PHE A 40 -6.09 0.31 11.84
N TYR A 41 -5.69 -0.39 10.78
CA TYR A 41 -4.49 -0.05 9.99
C TYR A 41 -4.82 0.96 8.90
N GLN A 42 -3.93 1.92 8.70
CA GLN A 42 -3.98 2.91 7.64
C GLN A 42 -2.66 2.90 6.86
N PHE A 43 -2.74 2.89 5.54
CA PHE A 43 -1.58 3.01 4.65
C PHE A 43 -1.62 4.33 3.91
N ILE A 44 -0.52 5.08 4.02
CA ILE A 44 -0.29 6.35 3.36
C ILE A 44 0.88 6.15 2.38
N PRO A 45 0.63 6.18 1.06
CA PRO A 45 1.70 6.09 0.07
C PRO A 45 2.72 7.22 0.21
N ASP A 46 3.95 6.97 -0.23
CA ASP A 46 4.95 8.04 -0.29
C ASP A 46 4.47 9.22 -1.16
N GLY A 47 4.73 10.44 -0.69
CA GLY A 47 4.22 11.67 -1.30
C GLY A 47 2.71 11.92 -1.17
N LYS A 48 2.00 11.20 -0.29
CA LYS A 48 0.59 11.47 0.07
C LYS A 48 0.46 11.88 1.52
N GLU A 49 -0.55 12.72 1.79
CA GLU A 49 -0.89 13.16 3.15
C GLU A 49 -2.02 12.31 3.75
N GLU A 50 -2.91 11.77 2.90
CA GLU A 50 -4.09 11.02 3.31
C GLU A 50 -3.96 9.51 3.07
N PRO A 51 -4.57 8.66 3.92
CA PRO A 51 -4.53 7.23 3.77
C PRO A 51 -5.31 6.79 2.51
N THR A 52 -4.71 5.89 1.73
CA THR A 52 -5.31 5.34 0.51
C THR A 52 -5.97 3.99 0.76
N ILE A 53 -5.49 3.24 1.74
CA ILE A 53 -6.01 1.93 2.12
C ILE A 53 -6.16 1.92 3.64
N GLN A 54 -7.29 1.42 4.13
CA GLN A 54 -7.58 1.31 5.54
C GLN A 54 -8.32 0.00 5.81
N GLY A 55 -8.13 -0.59 6.99
CA GLY A 55 -8.88 -1.79 7.36
C GLY A 55 -8.41 -2.44 8.66
N TYR A 56 -9.28 -3.29 9.21
CA TYR A 56 -9.05 -3.97 10.49
C TYR A 56 -8.27 -5.29 10.36
N MET A 57 -8.34 -5.93 9.19
CA MET A 57 -7.73 -7.23 8.97
C MET A 57 -6.35 -7.08 8.34
N LEU A 58 -5.30 -7.25 9.15
CA LEU A 58 -3.91 -7.06 8.72
C LEU A 58 -3.54 -7.83 7.43
N GLY A 59 -3.96 -9.09 7.32
CA GLY A 59 -3.70 -9.90 6.13
C GLY A 59 -4.34 -9.33 4.87
N LEU A 60 -5.59 -8.88 4.96
CA LEU A 60 -6.31 -8.27 3.85
C LEU A 60 -5.72 -6.90 3.52
N PHE A 61 -5.37 -6.11 4.52
CA PHE A 61 -4.71 -4.82 4.39
C PHE A 61 -3.40 -4.94 3.59
N CYS A 62 -2.51 -5.87 3.97
CA CYS A 62 -1.27 -6.13 3.24
C CYS A 62 -1.52 -6.59 1.80
N SER A 63 -2.56 -7.40 1.56
CA SER A 63 -2.94 -7.83 0.21
C SER A 63 -3.39 -6.66 -0.66
N GLN A 64 -4.20 -5.75 -0.11
CA GLN A 64 -4.67 -4.57 -0.85
C GLN A 64 -3.51 -3.62 -1.20
N ILE A 65 -2.53 -3.45 -0.30
CA ILE A 65 -1.32 -2.66 -0.56
C ILE A 65 -0.50 -3.31 -1.69
N ALA A 66 -0.35 -4.64 -1.66
CA ALA A 66 0.35 -5.38 -2.71
C ALA A 66 -0.31 -5.16 -4.08
N ASP A 67 -1.63 -5.26 -4.16
CA ASP A 67 -2.39 -5.05 -5.40
C ASP A 67 -2.30 -3.60 -5.88
N TRP A 68 -2.41 -2.64 -4.96
CA TRP A 68 -2.22 -1.22 -5.24
C TRP A 68 -0.85 -0.94 -5.85
N HIS A 69 0.22 -1.47 -5.25
CA HIS A 69 1.59 -1.26 -5.72
C HIS A 69 1.81 -1.88 -7.12
N VAL A 70 1.30 -3.09 -7.36
CA VAL A 70 1.34 -3.71 -8.70
C VAL A 70 0.58 -2.89 -9.73
N SER A 71 -0.57 -2.30 -9.37
CA SER A 71 -1.36 -1.46 -10.27
C SER A 71 -0.62 -0.19 -10.70
N LYS A 72 0.25 0.36 -9.85
CA LYS A 72 1.07 1.55 -10.15
C LYS A 72 2.25 1.24 -11.06
N LYS A 73 2.86 0.05 -10.93
CA LYS A 73 4.00 -0.38 -11.77
C LYS A 73 3.59 -0.86 -13.15
N ARG A 74 2.30 -1.14 -13.40
CA ARG A 74 1.81 -1.49 -14.74
C ARG A 74 1.66 -0.22 -15.58
N PRO A 75 2.37 -0.08 -16.73
CA PRO A 75 2.06 1.00 -17.65
C PRO A 75 0.61 0.87 -18.10
N LYS A 76 -0.15 1.96 -18.02
CA LYS A 76 -1.44 2.05 -18.71
C LYS A 76 -1.14 1.86 -20.19
N ILE A 77 -1.46 0.69 -20.75
CA ILE A 77 -1.53 0.55 -22.21
C ILE A 77 -2.66 1.49 -22.64
N VAL A 78 -2.29 2.68 -23.07
CA VAL A 78 -3.22 3.58 -23.76
C VAL A 78 -3.38 2.97 -25.13
N ALA A 79 -4.44 2.19 -25.32
CA ALA A 79 -4.84 1.72 -26.64
C ALA A 79 -5.21 2.96 -27.47
N HIS A 80 -4.28 3.45 -28.27
CA HIS A 80 -4.54 4.48 -29.26
C HIS A 80 -5.30 3.81 -30.40
N PHE A 81 -6.62 3.76 -30.31
CA PHE A 81 -7.47 3.47 -31.45
C PHE A 81 -7.44 4.71 -32.35
N GLY A 82 -6.44 4.77 -33.24
CA GLY A 82 -6.49 5.68 -34.38
C GLY A 82 -7.70 5.33 -35.26
N PRO A 83 -8.27 6.30 -35.99
CA PRO A 83 -9.43 6.04 -36.83
C PRO A 83 -9.07 5.00 -37.88
N LEU A 84 -9.91 3.96 -38.01
CA LEU A 84 -9.93 3.13 -39.22
C LEU A 84 -10.37 4.06 -40.36
N PHE A 85 -9.44 4.34 -41.27
CA PHE A 85 -9.76 4.86 -42.59
C PHE A 85 -10.35 3.76 -43.46
#